data_AF-D2PW25-F1
#
_entry.id   AF-D2PW25-F1
#
_cell.length_a   1.000
_cell.length_b   1.000
_cell.length_c   1.000
_cell.angle_alpha   90.00
_cell.angle_beta   90.00
_cell.angle_gamma   90.00
#
_symmetry.space_group_name_H-M   'P 1'
#
loop_
_entity.id
_entity.type
_entity.pdbx_description
1 polymer ?
#
loop_
_entity_poly.entity_id
_entity_poly.type
_entity_poly.pdbx_seq_one_letter_code
_entity_poly.pdbx_strand_id
1 'polypeptide(L)'
;MKPPPSPTPQTDLVTDPNPDLRPVFLAPTAPTDSTDSTAPTGAVRPLLVVDAANVIGSRPDGWWHDRAGAAHRLLTSLAACLAGPGIHTDIIVILEGAARAAADEPVADTPSTLHVVLAKGSGDDTIVEVVTTALQQHPDRPTTVITADRGLRSRVEPLGAATAGPSHLWSLLD
;
A
#
# COMPACT_ATOMS: atom_id res chain seq x y z
N MET A 1 60.29 2.91 -22.48
CA MET A 1 58.96 3.57 -22.50
C MET A 1 57.92 2.56 -22.06
N LYS A 2 57.15 2.86 -21.00
CA LYS A 2 56.16 1.97 -20.37
C LYS A 2 54.78 2.26 -21.02
N PRO A 3 53.93 1.25 -21.30
CA PRO A 3 52.60 1.48 -21.86
C PRO A 3 51.68 2.20 -20.85
N PRO A 4 50.67 2.97 -21.31
CA PRO A 4 49.69 3.59 -20.42
C PRO A 4 48.78 2.52 -19.79
N PRO A 5 48.32 2.70 -18.54
CA PRO A 5 47.36 1.78 -17.93
C PRO A 5 45.97 1.92 -18.55
N SER A 6 45.30 0.78 -18.75
CA SER A 6 43.90 0.67 -19.19
C SER A 6 42.93 1.31 -18.17
N PRO A 7 41.82 1.91 -18.61
CA PRO A 7 40.77 2.36 -17.69
C PRO A 7 39.99 1.18 -17.13
N THR A 8 39.82 1.15 -15.81
CA THR A 8 38.90 0.27 -15.08
C THR A 8 37.44 0.69 -15.36
N PRO A 9 36.50 -0.25 -15.50
CA PRO A 9 35.07 0.09 -15.52
C PRO A 9 34.63 0.53 -14.12
N GLN A 10 34.02 1.71 -14.06
CA GLN A 10 33.42 2.29 -12.87
C GLN A 10 32.07 1.61 -12.65
N THR A 11 31.94 0.84 -11.56
CA THR A 11 30.66 0.28 -11.12
C THR A 11 29.78 1.42 -10.64
N ASP A 12 28.69 1.69 -11.36
CA ASP A 12 27.66 2.62 -10.92
C ASP A 12 27.09 2.11 -9.58
N LEU A 13 27.28 2.93 -8.53
CA LEU A 13 26.55 2.82 -7.28
C LEU A 13 25.06 3.02 -7.61
N VAL A 14 24.30 1.92 -7.62
CA VAL A 14 22.86 2.00 -7.36
C VAL A 14 22.70 2.66 -6.00
N THR A 15 22.19 3.88 -6.02
CA THR A 15 21.80 4.61 -4.82
C THR A 15 20.56 3.91 -4.29
N ASP A 16 20.66 3.33 -3.09
CA ASP A 16 19.52 2.81 -2.34
C ASP A 16 18.38 3.85 -2.36
N PRO A 17 17.19 3.52 -2.88
CA PRO A 17 16.03 4.38 -2.69
C PRO A 17 15.66 4.31 -1.21
N ASN A 18 16.09 5.35 -0.47
CA ASN A 18 15.46 5.84 0.75
C ASN A 18 15.16 4.78 1.84
N PRO A 19 16.08 4.53 2.79
CA PRO A 19 15.89 3.53 3.86
C PRO A 19 14.83 3.88 4.92
N ASP A 20 14.14 5.01 4.75
CA ASP A 20 13.20 5.59 5.71
C ASP A 20 11.75 5.13 5.54
N LEU A 21 11.43 4.39 4.48
CA LEU A 21 10.15 3.69 4.37
C LEU A 21 10.20 2.37 5.15
N ARG A 22 10.31 2.46 6.48
CA ARG A 22 9.86 1.35 7.31
C ARG A 22 8.34 1.41 7.33
N PRO A 23 7.61 0.39 6.83
CA PRO A 23 6.20 0.31 7.11
C PRO A 23 6.04 0.37 8.63
N VAL A 24 5.33 1.36 9.13
CA VAL A 24 4.91 1.36 10.53
C VAL A 24 3.82 0.30 10.63
N PHE A 25 4.24 -0.94 10.82
CA PHE A 25 3.34 -2.01 11.20
C PHE A 25 2.83 -1.66 12.60
N LEU A 26 1.58 -1.20 12.72
CA LEU A 26 0.87 -1.35 13.99
C LEU A 26 0.83 -2.85 14.25
N ALA A 27 1.61 -3.30 15.23
CA ALA A 27 1.68 -4.70 15.59
C ALA A 27 0.28 -5.16 16.03
N PRO A 28 -0.26 -6.25 15.47
CA PRO A 28 -1.48 -6.83 16.01
C PRO A 28 -1.20 -7.29 17.44
N THR A 29 -2.02 -6.84 18.40
CA THR A 29 -2.13 -7.53 19.68
C THR A 29 -2.69 -8.90 19.39
N ALA A 30 -1.83 -9.92 19.44
CA ALA A 30 -2.14 -11.27 19.05
C ALA A 30 -3.36 -11.84 19.80
N PRO A 31 -4.37 -12.40 19.12
CA PRO A 31 -5.15 -13.48 19.67
C PRO A 31 -4.49 -14.84 19.40
N THR A 32 -4.61 -15.72 20.38
CA THR A 32 -4.07 -17.08 20.40
C THR A 32 -4.95 -18.05 19.62
N ASP A 33 -4.37 -18.61 18.56
CA ASP A 33 -4.44 -19.99 18.05
C ASP A 33 -5.65 -20.54 17.24
N SER A 34 -5.24 -21.28 16.18
CA SER A 34 -5.78 -22.47 15.51
C SER A 34 -7.12 -22.45 14.73
N THR A 35 -7.03 -22.60 13.39
CA THR A 35 -7.25 -23.90 12.71
C THR A 35 -6.85 -23.89 11.23
N ASP A 36 -6.44 -25.09 10.80
CA ASP A 36 -5.85 -25.54 9.53
C ASP A 36 -6.70 -25.29 8.27
N SER A 37 -6.07 -24.80 7.20
CA SER A 37 -6.51 -25.03 5.82
C SER A 37 -5.32 -24.95 4.88
N THR A 38 -5.10 -26.05 4.18
CA THR A 38 -4.02 -26.30 3.21
C THR A 38 -4.13 -25.36 2.00
N ALA A 39 -3.71 -24.12 2.13
CA ALA A 39 -3.30 -23.27 1.00
C ALA A 39 -1.83 -23.58 0.67
N PRO A 40 -1.41 -23.58 -0.60
CA PRO A 40 -0.02 -23.84 -0.95
C PRO A 40 0.90 -22.88 -0.21
N THR A 41 1.85 -23.43 0.56
CA THR A 41 2.82 -22.76 1.44
C THR A 41 3.86 -21.90 0.71
N GLY A 42 3.46 -21.14 -0.31
CA GLY A 42 4.38 -20.32 -1.11
C GLY A 42 3.74 -19.31 -2.05
N ALA A 43 2.41 -19.19 -2.11
CA ALA A 43 1.78 -18.16 -2.93
C ALA A 43 1.82 -16.80 -2.21
N VAL A 44 2.61 -15.86 -2.75
CA VAL A 44 2.61 -14.46 -2.31
C VAL A 44 1.19 -13.91 -2.50
N ARG A 45 0.58 -13.40 -1.41
CA ARG A 45 -0.77 -12.84 -1.46
C ARG A 45 -0.82 -11.66 -2.44
N PRO A 46 -1.89 -11.47 -3.23
CA PRO A 46 -2.09 -10.23 -3.98
C PRO A 46 -1.94 -9.00 -3.07
N LEU A 47 -1.43 -7.91 -3.64
CA LEU A 47 -1.30 -6.62 -2.97
C LEU A 47 -2.30 -5.62 -3.53
N LEU A 48 -3.04 -4.97 -2.65
CA LEU A 48 -3.83 -3.80 -2.96
C LEU A 48 -3.18 -2.57 -2.33
N VAL A 49 -2.79 -1.58 -3.14
CA VAL A 49 -2.32 -0.29 -2.64
C VAL A 49 -3.43 0.73 -2.83
N VAL A 50 -3.89 1.35 -1.75
CA VAL A 50 -5.07 2.22 -1.75
C VAL A 50 -4.64 3.67 -1.57
N ASP A 51 -4.97 4.50 -2.55
CA ASP A 51 -4.92 5.95 -2.44
C ASP A 51 -6.13 6.43 -1.62
N ALA A 52 -5.93 6.66 -0.32
CA ALA A 52 -7.04 7.01 0.56
C ALA A 52 -7.66 8.35 0.20
N ALA A 53 -6.84 9.34 -0.19
CA ALA A 53 -7.34 10.67 -0.54
C ALA A 53 -8.28 10.60 -1.76
N ASN A 54 -7.92 9.80 -2.77
CA ASN A 54 -8.77 9.59 -3.93
C ASN A 54 -10.01 8.76 -3.62
N VAL A 55 -9.87 7.67 -2.85
CA VAL A 55 -10.99 6.81 -2.47
C VAL A 55 -12.04 7.55 -1.67
N ILE A 56 -11.62 8.24 -0.61
CA ILE A 56 -12.50 9.06 0.22
C ILE A 56 -13.05 10.22 -0.62
N GLY A 57 -12.20 10.83 -1.45
CA GLY A 57 -12.53 11.87 -2.41
C GLY A 57 -13.65 11.52 -3.38
N SER A 58 -13.83 10.23 -3.68
CA SER A 58 -14.85 9.74 -4.61
C SER A 58 -16.27 9.70 -4.05
N ARG A 59 -16.46 9.85 -2.73
CA ARG A 59 -17.78 9.91 -2.09
C ARG A 59 -18.19 11.36 -1.77
N PRO A 60 -19.43 11.76 -2.07
CA PRO A 60 -19.95 13.08 -1.71
C PRO A 60 -20.45 13.12 -0.26
N ASP A 61 -19.65 12.64 0.69
CA ASP A 61 -20.01 12.47 2.11
C ASP A 61 -19.48 13.60 3.01
N GLY A 62 -18.97 14.67 2.43
CA GLY A 62 -18.41 15.81 3.18
C GLY A 62 -17.02 15.58 3.75
N TRP A 63 -16.28 14.56 3.29
CA TRP A 63 -14.93 14.20 3.79
C TRP A 63 -13.93 15.36 3.88
N TRP A 64 -14.06 16.40 3.06
CA TRP A 64 -13.15 17.55 3.08
C TRP A 64 -13.22 18.33 4.39
N HIS A 65 -14.32 18.21 5.13
CA HIS A 65 -14.50 18.83 6.45
C HIS A 65 -13.84 18.02 7.56
N ASP A 66 -13.92 16.69 7.47
CA ASP A 66 -13.37 15.74 8.45
C ASP A 66 -12.56 14.66 7.74
N ARG A 67 -11.32 15.00 7.37
CA ARG A 67 -10.42 14.10 6.63
C ARG A 67 -9.96 12.92 7.49
N ALA A 68 -9.67 13.18 8.76
CA ALA A 68 -9.20 12.15 9.68
C ALA A 68 -10.30 11.13 9.98
N GLY A 69 -11.52 11.58 10.31
CA GLY A 69 -12.63 10.67 10.54
C GLY A 69 -13.05 9.92 9.28
N ALA A 70 -12.99 10.54 8.09
CA ALA A 70 -13.25 9.83 6.84
C ALA A 70 -12.22 8.72 6.55
N ALA A 71 -10.94 8.99 6.82
CA ALA A 71 -9.89 7.97 6.70
C ALA A 71 -10.04 6.87 7.74
N HIS A 72 -10.36 7.21 8.99
CA HIS A 72 -10.63 6.21 10.02
C HIS A 72 -11.80 5.31 9.64
N ARG A 73 -12.90 5.86 9.12
CA ARG A 73 -14.04 5.06 8.61
C ARG A 73 -13.63 4.11 7.49
N LEU A 74 -12.82 4.57 6.53
CA LEU A 74 -12.30 3.71 5.46
C LEU A 74 -11.48 2.54 6.04
N LEU A 75 -10.58 2.81 6.98
CA LEU A 75 -9.76 1.79 7.63
C LEU A 75 -10.63 0.78 8.40
N THR A 76 -11.65 1.24 9.13
CA THR A 76 -12.60 0.39 9.84
C THR A 76 -13.38 -0.53 8.89
N SER A 77 -13.86 -0.01 7.75
CA SER A 77 -14.52 -0.84 6.73
C SER A 77 -13.57 -1.88 6.12
N LEU A 78 -12.31 -1.50 5.82
CA LEU A 78 -11.31 -2.44 5.29
C LEU A 78 -10.96 -3.54 6.30
N ALA A 79 -10.79 -3.18 7.57
CA ALA A 79 -10.52 -4.16 8.64
C ALA A 79 -11.67 -5.16 8.76
N ALA A 80 -12.92 -4.69 8.75
CA ALA A 80 -14.10 -5.55 8.81
C ALA A 80 -14.21 -6.48 7.58
N CYS A 81 -13.94 -5.97 6.38
CA CYS A 81 -13.92 -6.77 5.14
C CYS A 81 -12.85 -7.88 5.18
N LEU A 82 -11.63 -7.53 5.61
CA LEU A 82 -10.51 -8.47 5.72
C LEU A 82 -10.69 -9.53 6.83
N ALA A 83 -11.51 -9.26 7.84
CA ALA A 83 -11.90 -10.25 8.84
C ALA A 83 -12.89 -11.30 8.32
N GLY A 84 -13.49 -11.07 7.14
CA GLY A 84 -14.40 -12.01 6.49
C GLY A 84 -13.69 -13.26 5.95
N PRO A 85 -14.37 -14.42 5.93
CA PRO A 85 -13.77 -15.66 5.44
C PRO A 85 -13.45 -15.58 3.94
N GLY A 86 -12.27 -16.08 3.55
CA GLY A 86 -11.88 -16.23 2.15
C GLY A 86 -11.11 -15.05 1.55
N ILE A 87 -10.97 -13.92 2.26
CA ILE A 87 -10.17 -12.80 1.78
C ILE A 87 -8.69 -13.04 2.07
N HIS A 88 -7.91 -13.22 1.00
CA HIS A 88 -6.47 -13.45 1.06
C HIS A 88 -5.76 -12.38 0.25
N THR A 89 -5.71 -11.16 0.77
CA THR A 89 -5.10 -9.99 0.10
C THR A 89 -4.44 -9.13 1.15
N ASP A 90 -3.21 -8.69 0.89
CA ASP A 90 -2.58 -7.67 1.71
C ASP A 90 -2.99 -6.31 1.17
N ILE A 91 -3.35 -5.39 2.07
CA ILE A 91 -3.81 -4.05 1.73
C ILE A 91 -2.87 -3.04 2.39
N ILE A 92 -2.31 -2.14 1.59
CA ILE A 92 -1.56 -0.98 2.07
C ILE A 92 -2.38 0.26 1.76
N VAL A 93 -2.76 1.01 2.78
CA VAL A 93 -3.50 2.28 2.66
C VAL A 93 -2.53 3.43 2.85
N ILE A 94 -2.46 4.32 1.87
CA ILE A 94 -1.62 5.52 1.92
C ILE A 94 -2.45 6.70 2.42
N LEU A 95 -2.07 7.25 3.58
CA LEU A 95 -2.65 8.46 4.14
C LEU A 95 -1.72 9.64 3.94
N GLU A 96 -2.25 10.76 3.46
CA GLU A 96 -1.51 12.01 3.29
C GLU A 96 -2.19 13.20 4.00
N GLY A 97 -1.43 14.28 4.16
CA GLY A 97 -1.95 15.53 4.71
C GLY A 97 -2.62 15.36 6.09
N ALA A 98 -3.84 15.90 6.22
CA ALA A 98 -4.61 15.84 7.47
C ALA A 98 -5.25 14.47 7.71
N ALA A 99 -5.37 13.60 6.70
CA ALA A 99 -5.91 12.25 6.89
C ALA A 99 -4.97 11.36 7.73
N ARG A 100 -3.68 11.72 7.81
CA ARG A 100 -2.69 10.99 8.64
C ARG A 100 -3.06 10.92 10.12
N ALA A 101 -3.81 11.90 10.64
CA ALA A 101 -4.29 11.90 12.01
C ALA A 101 -5.24 10.72 12.33
N ALA A 102 -5.79 10.04 11.31
CA ALA A 102 -6.55 8.81 11.50
C ALA A 102 -5.72 7.66 12.12
N ALA A 103 -4.39 7.70 11.98
CA ALA A 103 -3.52 6.70 12.59
C ALA A 103 -3.34 6.87 14.10
N ASP A 104 -3.73 8.03 14.66
CA ASP A 104 -3.72 8.27 16.11
C ASP A 104 -4.87 7.53 16.81
N GLU A 105 -5.90 7.12 16.06
CA GLU A 105 -7.04 6.36 16.55
C GLU A 105 -7.00 4.93 15.97
N PRO A 106 -6.50 3.95 16.75
CA PRO A 106 -6.36 2.59 16.26
C PRO A 106 -7.72 1.93 15.99
N VAL A 107 -7.81 1.25 14.85
CA VAL A 107 -8.97 0.42 14.51
C VAL A 107 -8.86 -0.91 15.27
N ALA A 108 -9.86 -1.23 16.08
CA ALA A 108 -9.92 -2.49 16.82
C ALA A 108 -9.91 -3.69 15.87
N ASP A 109 -9.30 -4.80 16.30
CA ASP A 109 -9.25 -6.06 15.55
C ASP A 109 -8.69 -5.93 14.12
N THR A 110 -7.80 -4.96 13.89
CA THR A 110 -7.15 -4.76 12.58
C THR A 110 -6.39 -6.02 12.16
N PRO A 111 -6.73 -6.64 11.01
CA PRO A 111 -6.04 -7.81 10.52
C PRO A 111 -4.57 -7.49 10.19
N SER A 112 -3.68 -8.46 10.40
CA SER A 112 -2.25 -8.30 10.10
C SER A 112 -1.93 -8.06 8.62
N THR A 113 -2.93 -8.18 7.73
CA THR A 113 -2.86 -7.90 6.30
C THR A 113 -3.21 -6.47 5.92
N LEU A 114 -3.74 -5.68 6.86
CA LEU A 114 -4.01 -4.26 6.66
C LEU A 114 -2.87 -3.42 7.22
N HIS A 115 -2.23 -2.65 6.34
CA HIS A 115 -1.12 -1.77 6.68
C HIS A 115 -1.45 -0.34 6.32
N VAL A 116 -1.05 0.59 7.18
CA VAL A 116 -1.20 2.03 6.95
C VAL A 116 0.18 2.64 6.78
N VAL A 117 0.37 3.40 5.70
CA VAL A 117 1.58 4.18 5.45
C VAL A 117 1.22 5.65 5.44
N LEU A 118 1.92 6.42 6.26
CA LEU A 118 1.76 7.86 6.35
C LEU A 118 2.74 8.53 5.39
N ALA A 119 2.22 9.09 4.29
CA ALA A 119 3.02 9.84 3.33
C ALA A 119 3.64 11.07 4.02
N LYS A 120 4.98 11.19 3.98
CA LYS A 120 5.69 12.37 4.51
C LYS A 120 5.38 13.61 3.66
N GLY A 121 5.31 13.42 2.34
CA GLY A 121 4.97 14.44 1.33
C GLY A 121 3.72 14.03 0.54
N SER A 122 3.85 13.95 -0.79
CA SER A 122 2.77 13.53 -1.69
C SER A 122 2.41 12.05 -1.51
N GLY A 123 1.11 11.75 -1.47
CA GLY A 123 0.59 10.40 -1.53
C GLY A 123 1.03 9.66 -2.78
N ASP A 124 0.97 10.29 -3.96
CA ASP A 124 1.36 9.71 -5.24
C ASP A 124 2.80 9.20 -5.25
N ASP A 125 3.74 10.01 -4.75
CA ASP A 125 5.15 9.63 -4.68
C ASP A 125 5.35 8.46 -3.74
N THR A 126 4.66 8.46 -2.60
CA THR A 126 4.67 7.36 -1.64
C THR A 126 4.09 6.07 -2.23
N ILE A 127 3.00 6.17 -3.02
CA ILE A 127 2.40 5.03 -3.71
C ILE A 127 3.38 4.43 -4.72
N VAL A 128 4.00 5.26 -5.55
CA VAL A 128 4.99 4.81 -6.54
C VAL A 128 6.16 4.11 -5.86
N GLU A 129 6.66 4.66 -4.75
CA GLU A 129 7.73 4.06 -3.96
C GLU A 129 7.31 2.69 -3.39
N VAL A 130 6.14 2.59 -2.74
CA VAL A 130 5.60 1.33 -2.20
C VAL A 130 5.42 0.26 -3.28
N VAL A 131 4.85 0.62 -4.43
CA VAL A 131 4.66 -0.30 -5.56
C VAL A 131 6.00 -0.79 -6.10
N THR A 132 6.96 0.12 -6.27
CA THR A 132 8.30 -0.21 -6.75
C THR A 132 8.98 -1.20 -5.82
N THR A 133 8.99 -0.93 -4.50
CA THR A 133 9.58 -1.83 -3.51
C THR A 133 8.91 -3.19 -3.51
N ALA A 134 7.57 -3.25 -3.54
CA ALA A 134 6.83 -4.50 -3.52
C ALA A 134 7.14 -5.38 -4.74
N LEU A 135 7.18 -4.79 -5.93
CA LEU A 135 7.47 -5.51 -7.18
C LEU A 135 8.95 -5.85 -7.33
N GLN A 136 9.87 -5.08 -6.75
CA GLN A 136 11.28 -5.47 -6.67
C GLN A 136 11.50 -6.70 -5.78
N GLN A 137 10.78 -6.77 -4.65
CA GLN A 137 10.86 -7.89 -3.73
C GLN A 137 10.16 -9.15 -4.27
N HIS A 138 9.02 -8.96 -4.94
CA HIS A 138 8.21 -10.03 -5.49
C HIS A 138 7.68 -9.64 -6.89
N PRO A 139 8.48 -9.84 -7.96
CA PRO A 139 8.12 -9.41 -9.32
C PRO A 139 6.82 -10.02 -9.85
N ASP A 140 6.53 -11.27 -9.47
CA ASP A 140 5.34 -11.99 -9.93
C ASP A 140 4.11 -11.75 -9.03
N ARG A 141 4.21 -10.86 -8.04
CA ARG A 141 3.11 -10.58 -7.12
C ARG A 141 2.04 -9.73 -7.81
N PRO A 142 0.78 -10.22 -7.91
CA PRO A 142 -0.30 -9.40 -8.42
C PRO A 142 -0.47 -8.16 -7.54
N THR A 143 -0.22 -6.98 -8.11
CA THR A 143 -0.28 -5.70 -7.39
C THR A 143 -1.26 -4.78 -8.11
N THR A 144 -2.26 -4.27 -7.38
CA THR A 144 -3.27 -3.35 -7.91
C THR A 144 -3.27 -2.05 -7.11
N VAL A 145 -3.27 -0.92 -7.79
CA VAL A 145 -3.44 0.41 -7.17
C VAL A 145 -4.89 0.87 -7.32
N ILE A 146 -5.56 1.15 -6.21
CA ILE A 146 -6.89 1.78 -6.20
C ILE A 146 -6.71 3.30 -6.24
N THR A 147 -6.99 3.90 -7.40
CA THR A 147 -7.02 5.35 -7.60
C THR A 147 -7.80 5.71 -8.88
N ALA A 148 -8.43 6.88 -8.90
CA ALA A 148 -9.00 7.50 -10.09
C ALA A 148 -8.04 8.51 -10.76
N ASP A 149 -6.88 8.80 -10.15
CA ASP A 149 -5.92 9.75 -10.70
C ASP A 149 -5.20 9.17 -11.93
N ARG A 150 -5.34 9.85 -13.08
CA ARG A 150 -4.75 9.38 -14.34
C ARG A 150 -3.23 9.57 -14.40
N GLY A 151 -2.72 10.59 -13.73
CA GLY A 151 -1.28 10.84 -13.63
C GLY A 151 -0.60 9.74 -12.82
N LEU A 152 -1.15 9.40 -11.67
CA LEU A 152 -0.67 8.30 -10.85
C LEU A 152 -0.74 6.96 -11.59
N ARG A 153 -1.86 6.67 -12.27
CA ARG A 153 -1.99 5.45 -13.11
C ARG A 153 -0.87 5.35 -14.14
N SER A 154 -0.60 6.44 -14.84
CA SER A 154 0.46 6.52 -15.85
C SER A 154 1.87 6.28 -15.28
N ARG A 155 2.06 6.47 -13.96
CA ARG A 155 3.33 6.24 -13.26
C ARG A 155 3.48 4.80 -12.76
N VAL A 156 2.40 4.16 -12.30
CA VAL A 156 2.46 2.82 -11.67
C VAL A 156 2.27 1.67 -12.67
N GLU A 157 1.52 1.86 -13.75
CA GLU A 157 1.31 0.82 -14.76
C GLU A 157 2.61 0.37 -15.45
N PRO A 158 3.55 1.28 -15.82
CA PRO A 158 4.84 0.87 -16.37
C PRO A 158 5.72 0.08 -15.41
N LEU A 159 5.44 0.12 -14.10
CA LEU A 159 6.15 -0.69 -13.09
C LEU A 159 5.65 -2.14 -13.05
N GLY A 160 4.53 -2.45 -13.70
CA GLY A 160 3.89 -3.76 -13.68
C GLY A 160 2.67 -3.86 -12.75
N ALA A 161 2.23 -2.77 -12.14
CA ALA A 161 1.01 -2.76 -11.33
C ALA A 161 -0.24 -2.57 -12.21
N ALA A 162 -1.33 -3.26 -11.87
CA ALA A 162 -2.65 -2.96 -12.40
C ALA A 162 -3.26 -1.76 -11.68
N THR A 163 -4.28 -1.13 -12.26
CA THR A 163 -5.01 -0.02 -11.64
C THR A 163 -6.51 -0.25 -11.67
N ALA A 164 -7.20 0.16 -10.61
CA ALA A 164 -8.66 0.13 -10.53
C ALA A 164 -9.20 1.40 -9.87
N GLY A 165 -10.44 1.77 -10.19
CA GLY A 165 -11.07 2.96 -9.63
C GLY A 165 -11.65 2.73 -8.22
N PRO A 166 -11.94 3.80 -7.46
CA PRO A 166 -12.53 3.71 -6.13
C PRO A 166 -13.83 2.89 -6.04
N SER A 167 -14.68 2.95 -7.08
CA SER A 167 -15.93 2.17 -7.13
C SER A 167 -15.70 0.66 -7.03
N HIS A 168 -14.55 0.16 -7.51
CA HIS A 168 -14.19 -1.23 -7.37
C HIS A 168 -13.97 -1.61 -5.90
N LEU A 169 -13.27 -0.75 -5.14
CA LEU A 169 -13.06 -0.95 -3.71
C LEU A 169 -14.38 -0.88 -2.93
N TRP A 170 -15.23 0.11 -3.22
CA TRP A 170 -16.52 0.23 -2.53
C TRP A 170 -17.44 -0.99 -2.79
N SER A 171 -17.40 -1.56 -4.00
CA SER A 171 -18.17 -2.79 -4.30
C SER A 171 -17.68 -4.02 -3.53
N LEU A 172 -16.46 -3.99 -2.98
CA LEU A 172 -15.92 -5.05 -2.12
C LEU A 172 -16.23 -4.81 -0.63
N LEU A 173 -16.58 -3.57 -0.26
CA LEU A 173 -16.84 -3.16 1.12
C LEU A 173 -18.33 -3.13 1.48
N ASP A 174 -19.22 -3.03 0.49
CA ASP A 174 -20.68 -3.09 0.64
C ASP A 174 -21.21 -4.53 0.55
#